data_AF-A0A7S3I976-F1
#
_entry.id   AF-A0A7S3I976-F1
#
_cell.length_a   1.000
_cell.length_b   1.000
_cell.length_c   1.000
_cell.angle_alpha   90.00
_cell.angle_beta   90.00
_cell.angle_gamma   90.00
#
_symmetry.space_group_name_H-M   'P 1'
#
loop_
_entity.id
_entity.type
_entity.pdbx_description
1 polymer ?
#
loop_
_entity_poly.entity_id
_entity_poly.type
_entity_poly.pdbx_seq_one_letter_code
_entity_poly.pdbx_strand_id
1 'polypeptide(L)'
;MVAAFECYKKAAELGCVKSTTKLGHMYYSGVKKQTLADDPPSADSEQFLASMTYQTQQENLSTEEELPLSNEHYYVLPSRQEALKMYYRAGKKGDSEACNCAALIIERENPVEAVDLYKRALELNERNTEAMFNMALLYYNKRDEREWHLEAVKMMRRAALLGNSQAIEYLQ
;
A
#
# COMPACT_ATOMS: atom_id res chain seq x y z
N MET A 1 19.10 -0.61 1.88
CA MET A 1 17.77 -0.12 1.46
C MET A 1 17.83 0.91 0.32
N VAL A 2 18.85 1.76 0.22
CA VAL A 2 19.00 2.76 -0.88
C VAL A 2 19.04 2.13 -2.27
N ALA A 3 19.86 1.09 -2.48
CA ALA A 3 19.88 0.37 -3.75
C ALA A 3 18.54 -0.29 -4.12
N ALA A 4 17.70 -0.63 -3.12
CA ALA A 4 16.46 -1.34 -3.37
C ALA A 4 15.44 -0.45 -4.09
N PHE A 5 15.30 0.83 -3.72
CA PHE A 5 14.34 1.73 -4.37
C PHE A 5 14.69 1.96 -5.84
N GLU A 6 15.93 2.31 -6.15
CA GLU A 6 16.37 2.54 -7.53
C GLU A 6 16.28 1.26 -8.37
N CYS A 7 16.69 0.11 -7.81
CA CYS A 7 16.54 -1.17 -8.48
C CYS A 7 15.06 -1.49 -8.75
N TYR A 8 14.15 -1.24 -7.80
CA TYR A 8 12.72 -1.45 -8.01
C TYR A 8 12.14 -0.46 -9.01
N LYS A 9 12.54 0.80 -9.00
CA LYS A 9 12.11 1.82 -9.97
C LYS A 9 12.53 1.43 -11.38
N LYS A 10 13.82 1.14 -11.59
CA LYS A 10 14.34 0.69 -12.89
C LYS A 10 13.67 -0.61 -13.35
N ALA A 11 13.48 -1.57 -12.46
CA ALA A 11 12.78 -2.81 -12.81
C ALA A 11 11.29 -2.59 -13.11
N ALA A 12 10.62 -1.65 -12.44
CA ALA A 12 9.24 -1.25 -12.72
C ALA A 12 9.10 -0.55 -14.07
N GLU A 13 10.08 0.29 -14.45
CA GLU A 13 10.18 0.89 -15.80
C GLU A 13 10.34 -0.18 -16.89
N LEU A 14 11.13 -1.22 -16.62
CA LEU A 14 11.25 -2.41 -17.49
C LEU A 14 10.00 -3.32 -17.46
N GLY A 15 8.99 -2.95 -16.66
CA GLY A 15 7.69 -3.60 -16.65
C GLY A 15 7.53 -4.75 -15.65
N CYS A 16 8.50 -4.97 -14.75
CA CYS A 16 8.41 -5.98 -13.70
C CYS A 16 7.28 -5.65 -12.72
N VAL A 17 6.28 -6.54 -12.66
CA VAL A 17 5.07 -6.37 -11.85
C VAL A 17 5.41 -6.36 -10.36
N LYS A 18 6.17 -7.36 -9.89
CA LYS A 18 6.58 -7.47 -8.48
C LYS A 18 7.35 -6.25 -8.00
N SER A 19 8.24 -5.71 -8.84
CA SER A 19 8.99 -4.50 -8.52
C SER A 19 8.09 -3.27 -8.45
N THR A 20 7.06 -3.19 -9.30
CA THR A 20 6.06 -2.12 -9.26
C THR A 20 5.27 -2.17 -7.96
N THR A 21 4.86 -3.35 -7.50
CA THR A 21 4.18 -3.53 -6.20
C THR A 21 5.08 -3.18 -5.03
N LYS A 22 6.35 -3.60 -5.05
CA LYS A 22 7.33 -3.20 -4.03
C LYS A 22 7.58 -1.69 -4.03
N LEU A 23 7.63 -1.05 -5.20
CA LEU A 23 7.72 0.40 -5.31
C LEU A 23 6.50 1.09 -4.68
N GLY A 24 5.30 0.55 -4.90
CA GLY A 24 4.07 1.00 -4.21
C GLY A 24 4.19 0.93 -2.69
N HIS A 25 4.73 -0.16 -2.14
CA HIS A 25 4.98 -0.27 -0.69
C HIS A 25 5.95 0.79 -0.18
N MET A 26 7.03 1.05 -0.93
CA MET A 26 8.03 2.07 -0.56
C MET A 26 7.43 3.47 -0.54
N TYR A 27 6.55 3.79 -1.50
CA TYR A 27 5.78 5.05 -1.48
C TYR A 27 4.75 5.07 -0.36
N TYR A 28 4.12 3.94 -0.02
CA TYR A 28 3.13 3.89 1.05
C TYR A 28 3.76 4.08 2.45
N SER A 29 4.89 3.42 2.73
CA SER A 29 5.57 3.51 4.02
C SER A 29 6.53 4.70 4.14
N GLY A 30 6.94 5.27 3.00
CA GLY A 30 8.13 6.10 2.91
C GLY A 30 9.42 5.29 3.10
N VAL A 31 10.56 5.88 2.75
CA VAL A 31 11.89 5.31 2.95
C VAL A 31 12.75 6.32 3.68
N LYS A 32 13.11 6.01 4.92
CA LYS A 32 14.07 6.79 5.71
C LYS A 32 15.48 6.22 5.53
N LYS A 33 16.51 7.07 5.55
CA LYS A 33 17.90 6.63 5.67
C LYS A 33 18.04 5.81 6.95
N GLN A 34 18.58 4.60 6.84
CA GLN A 34 19.25 3.97 7.97
C GLN A 34 20.60 4.68 8.04
N THR A 35 20.73 5.68 8.91
CA THR A 35 22.05 6.17 9.26
C THR A 35 22.84 4.94 9.72
N LEU A 36 24.06 4.78 9.22
CA LEU A 36 25.03 3.91 9.87
C LEU A 36 24.96 4.26 11.36
N ALA A 37 24.78 3.26 12.20
CA ALA A 37 24.66 3.43 13.64
C ALA A 37 25.68 4.47 14.11
N ASP A 38 25.18 5.54 14.76
CA ASP A 38 25.88 6.49 15.63
C ASP A 38 25.72 7.99 15.33
N ASP A 39 25.08 8.41 14.22
CA ASP A 39 24.71 9.83 14.05
C ASP A 39 23.18 10.04 14.16
N PRO A 40 22.68 10.69 15.23
CA PRO A 40 21.29 11.14 15.27
C PRO A 40 21.07 12.17 14.15
N PRO A 41 19.90 12.16 13.49
CA PRO A 41 19.58 13.19 12.51
C PRO A 41 19.71 14.58 13.17
N SER A 42 20.41 15.50 12.51
CA SER A 42 20.46 16.88 12.99
C SER A 42 19.04 17.44 13.09
N ALA A 43 18.77 18.29 14.08
CA ALA A 43 17.46 18.92 14.27
C ALA A 43 16.95 19.56 12.96
N ASP A 44 17.86 20.10 12.16
CA ASP A 44 17.57 20.68 10.84
C ASP A 44 17.01 19.65 9.84
N SER A 45 17.50 18.41 9.86
CA SER A 45 17.03 17.33 8.99
C SER A 45 15.62 16.89 9.38
N GLU A 46 15.32 16.80 10.67
CA GLU A 46 13.97 16.45 11.15
C GLU A 46 12.98 17.57 10.86
N GLN A 47 13.38 18.83 11.06
CA GLN A 47 12.56 20.00 10.81
C GLN A 47 12.30 20.19 9.30
N PHE A 48 13.29 19.90 8.45
CA PHE A 48 13.14 19.87 7.00
C PHE A 48 12.21 18.76 6.53
N LEU A 49 12.32 17.56 7.10
CA LEU A 49 11.40 16.47 6.78
C LEU A 49 9.98 16.77 7.25
N ALA A 50 9.82 17.37 8.43
CA ALA A 50 8.53 17.79 8.96
C ALA A 50 7.90 18.89 8.10
N SER A 51 8.68 19.88 7.66
CA SER A 51 8.18 20.96 6.79
C SER A 51 7.83 20.45 5.40
N MET A 52 8.64 19.59 4.78
CA MET A 52 8.33 18.95 3.50
C MET A 52 7.10 18.04 3.58
N THR A 53 6.95 17.27 4.66
CA THR A 53 5.77 16.42 4.89
C THR A 53 4.52 17.30 5.05
N TYR A 54 4.63 18.41 5.77
CA TYR A 54 3.54 19.34 5.97
C TYR A 54 3.13 20.05 4.67
N GLN A 55 4.10 20.46 3.85
CA GLN A 55 3.86 21.08 2.55
C GLN A 55 3.20 20.11 1.57
N THR A 56 3.76 18.90 1.41
CA THR A 56 3.21 17.86 0.52
C THR A 56 1.83 17.34 0.95
N GLN A 57 1.46 17.43 2.23
CA GLN A 57 0.10 17.13 2.68
C GLN A 57 -0.91 18.22 2.33
N GLN A 58 -0.50 19.49 2.29
CA GLN A 58 -1.37 20.59 1.85
C GLN A 58 -1.47 20.67 0.33
N GLU A 59 -0.38 20.32 -0.34
CA GLU A 59 -0.24 20.32 -1.78
C GLU A 59 -0.49 18.91 -2.33
N ASN A 60 -1.74 18.60 -2.69
CA ASN A 60 -2.10 17.48 -3.58
C ASN A 60 -1.50 17.70 -4.99
N LEU A 61 -0.18 17.89 -5.10
CA LEU A 61 0.49 18.32 -6.31
C LEU A 61 1.11 17.12 -7.03
N SER A 62 0.42 16.79 -8.12
CA SER A 62 0.90 16.08 -9.29
C SER A 62 1.98 16.88 -10.03
N THR A 63 3.08 17.19 -9.37
CA THR A 63 4.25 17.78 -10.03
C THR A 63 5.43 16.85 -9.92
N GLU A 64 5.84 16.36 -11.07
CA GLU A 64 7.16 15.78 -11.34
C GLU A 64 8.23 16.87 -11.15
N GLU A 65 8.40 17.36 -9.92
CA GLU A 65 9.52 18.22 -9.59
C GLU A 65 10.67 17.29 -9.18
N GLU A 66 11.54 17.00 -10.16
CA GLU A 66 12.82 16.34 -9.94
C GLU A 66 13.59 17.09 -8.85
N LEU A 67 13.58 16.54 -7.63
CA LEU A 67 14.48 16.98 -6.56
C LEU A 67 15.92 16.95 -7.08
N PRO A 68 16.75 17.97 -6.77
CA PRO A 68 18.02 18.18 -7.43
C PRO A 68 18.93 16.96 -7.34
N LEU A 69 19.26 16.40 -8.50
CA LEU A 69 20.29 15.39 -8.72
C LEU A 69 21.67 15.98 -8.43
N SER A 70 22.09 15.99 -7.17
CA SER A 70 23.52 16.05 -6.83
C SER A 70 23.79 15.55 -5.40
N ASN A 71 24.38 14.34 -5.34
CA ASN A 71 25.13 13.75 -4.22
C ASN A 71 24.41 13.31 -2.92
N GLU A 72 24.43 11.98 -2.74
CA GLU A 72 24.47 11.22 -1.48
C GLU A 72 23.23 11.14 -0.57
N HIS A 73 22.12 11.83 -0.88
CA HIS A 73 20.99 11.90 0.05
C HIS A 73 19.65 11.69 -0.66
N TYR A 74 19.02 10.53 -0.45
CA TYR A 74 17.67 10.24 -0.93
C TYR A 74 16.74 9.94 0.25
N TYR A 75 15.62 10.67 0.27
CA TYR A 75 14.47 10.44 1.15
C TYR A 75 13.24 10.30 0.25
N VAL A 76 12.48 9.21 0.38
CA VAL A 76 11.12 9.14 -0.19
C VAL A 76 10.14 9.36 0.92
N LEU A 77 9.42 10.47 0.79
CA LEU A 77 8.31 10.78 1.66
C LEU A 77 7.16 9.80 1.36
N PRO A 78 6.43 9.36 2.39
CA PRO A 78 5.20 8.61 2.18
C PRO A 78 4.25 9.39 1.28
N SER A 79 3.83 8.78 0.17
CA SER A 79 2.89 9.36 -0.79
C SER A 79 1.82 8.33 -1.13
N ARG A 80 0.62 8.58 -0.63
CA ARG A 80 -0.55 7.73 -0.89
C ARG A 80 -0.92 7.72 -2.38
N GLN A 81 -0.82 8.86 -3.06
CA GLN A 81 -1.14 8.96 -4.48
C GLN A 81 -0.16 8.17 -5.35
N GLU A 82 1.15 8.27 -5.07
CA GLU A 82 2.15 7.51 -5.84
C GLU A 82 2.05 6.01 -5.56
N ALA A 83 1.79 5.62 -4.31
CA ALA A 83 1.52 4.23 -3.96
C ALA A 83 0.32 3.68 -4.76
N LEU A 84 -0.80 4.42 -4.80
CA LEU A 84 -1.97 4.03 -5.60
C LEU A 84 -1.63 3.90 -7.08
N LYS A 85 -0.94 4.87 -7.68
CA LYS A 85 -0.51 4.80 -9.08
C LYS A 85 0.27 3.51 -9.36
N MET A 86 1.20 3.14 -8.48
CA MET A 86 1.98 1.91 -8.63
C MET A 86 1.10 0.65 -8.48
N TYR A 87 0.22 0.62 -7.48
CA TYR A 87 -0.65 -0.53 -7.27
C TYR A 87 -1.66 -0.74 -8.40
N TYR A 88 -2.30 0.31 -8.91
CA TYR A 88 -3.19 0.20 -10.08
C TYR A 88 -2.42 -0.32 -11.30
N ARG A 89 -1.20 0.18 -11.52
CA ARG A 89 -0.35 -0.28 -12.64
C ARG A 89 0.01 -1.77 -12.52
N ALA A 90 0.34 -2.24 -11.33
CA ALA A 90 0.64 -3.64 -11.08
C ALA A 90 -0.61 -4.54 -11.14
N GLY A 91 -1.73 -4.09 -10.55
CA GLY A 91 -3.02 -4.79 -10.58
C GLY A 91 -3.57 -4.95 -12.00
N LYS A 92 -3.42 -3.93 -12.87
CA LYS A 92 -3.77 -4.04 -14.30
C LYS A 92 -2.97 -5.12 -15.02
N LYS A 93 -1.76 -5.45 -14.54
CA LYS A 93 -0.91 -6.53 -15.06
C LYS A 93 -1.14 -7.88 -14.37
N GLY A 94 -2.15 -7.98 -13.49
CA GLY A 94 -2.54 -9.23 -12.85
C GLY A 94 -1.93 -9.47 -11.46
N ASP A 95 -1.41 -8.44 -10.79
CA ASP A 95 -0.94 -8.58 -9.41
C ASP A 95 -2.10 -8.52 -8.40
N SER A 96 -2.42 -9.65 -7.80
CA SER A 96 -3.46 -9.72 -6.77
C SER A 96 -3.10 -8.95 -5.49
N GLU A 97 -1.82 -8.93 -5.10
CA GLU A 97 -1.34 -8.22 -3.91
C GLU A 97 -1.52 -6.71 -4.12
N ALA A 98 -1.14 -6.22 -5.30
CA ALA A 98 -1.32 -4.81 -5.64
C ALA A 98 -2.79 -4.37 -5.61
N CYS A 99 -3.73 -5.18 -6.14
CA CYS A 99 -5.15 -4.89 -6.05
C CYS A 99 -5.62 -4.80 -4.59
N ASN A 100 -5.19 -5.72 -3.72
CA ASN A 100 -5.47 -5.67 -2.28
C ASN A 100 -4.94 -4.39 -1.62
N CYS A 101 -3.69 -4.00 -1.93
CA CYS A 101 -3.08 -2.79 -1.38
C CYS A 101 -3.77 -1.52 -1.86
N ALA A 102 -4.17 -1.44 -3.14
CA ALA A 102 -4.95 -0.32 -3.66
C ALA A 102 -6.30 -0.20 -2.95
N ALA A 103 -7.02 -1.32 -2.79
CA ALA A 103 -8.30 -1.38 -2.10
C ALA A 103 -8.19 -0.89 -0.64
N LEU A 104 -7.19 -1.39 0.10
CA LEU A 104 -6.94 -1.03 1.50
C LEU A 104 -6.69 0.47 1.67
N ILE A 105 -6.05 1.10 0.69
CA ILE A 105 -5.84 2.55 0.72
C ILE A 105 -7.19 3.24 0.58
N ILE A 106 -7.95 2.96 -0.48
CA ILE A 106 -9.15 3.73 -0.83
C ILE A 106 -10.41 3.37 -0.03
N GLU A 107 -10.44 2.26 0.73
CA GLU A 107 -11.66 1.73 1.37
C GLU A 107 -12.44 2.74 2.22
N ARG A 108 -11.74 3.70 2.85
CA ARG A 108 -12.36 4.74 3.67
C ARG A 108 -13.02 5.85 2.84
N GLU A 109 -12.46 6.14 1.68
CA GLU A 109 -12.89 7.23 0.80
C GLU A 109 -13.90 6.74 -0.25
N ASN A 110 -13.63 5.58 -0.83
CA ASN A 110 -14.45 4.95 -1.84
C ASN A 110 -14.60 3.44 -1.56
N PRO A 111 -15.50 3.05 -0.64
CA PRO A 111 -15.70 1.65 -0.27
C PRO A 111 -16.24 0.80 -1.43
N VAL A 112 -16.97 1.39 -2.38
CA VAL A 112 -17.52 0.67 -3.53
C VAL A 112 -16.39 0.22 -4.46
N GLU A 113 -15.49 1.14 -4.81
CA GLU A 113 -14.33 0.82 -5.64
C GLU A 113 -13.36 -0.13 -4.92
N ALA A 114 -13.21 0.00 -3.59
CA ALA A 114 -12.41 -0.93 -2.81
C ALA A 114 -12.93 -2.37 -2.91
N VAL A 115 -14.25 -2.56 -2.85
CA VAL A 115 -14.88 -3.88 -3.04
C VAL A 115 -14.55 -4.45 -4.41
N ASP A 116 -14.61 -3.65 -5.47
CA ASP A 116 -14.28 -4.10 -6.82
C ASP A 116 -12.80 -4.48 -6.96
N LEU A 117 -11.90 -3.75 -6.31
CA LEU A 117 -10.48 -4.09 -6.27
C LEU A 117 -10.21 -5.37 -5.46
N TYR A 118 -10.89 -5.58 -4.33
CA TYR A 118 -10.78 -6.84 -3.58
C TYR A 118 -11.31 -8.03 -4.39
N LYS A 119 -12.47 -7.89 -5.03
CA LYS A 119 -12.99 -8.92 -5.95
C LYS A 119 -11.98 -9.21 -7.04
N ARG A 120 -11.39 -8.18 -7.65
CA ARG A 120 -10.35 -8.35 -8.66
C ARG A 120 -9.12 -9.08 -8.12
N ALA A 121 -8.69 -8.78 -6.89
CA ALA A 121 -7.58 -9.50 -6.26
C ALA A 121 -7.90 -11.00 -6.11
N LEU A 122 -9.14 -11.34 -5.74
CA LEU A 122 -9.61 -12.72 -5.57
C LEU A 122 -9.86 -13.44 -6.90
N GLU A 123 -10.23 -12.72 -7.96
CA GLU A 123 -10.29 -13.26 -9.33
C GLU A 123 -8.89 -13.65 -9.84
N LEU A 124 -7.88 -12.81 -9.55
CA LEU A 124 -6.50 -13.06 -9.95
C LEU A 124 -5.84 -14.15 -9.11
N ASN A 125 -6.19 -14.22 -7.82
CA ASN A 125 -5.70 -15.23 -6.90
C ASN A 125 -6.74 -15.52 -5.82
N GLU A 126 -7.47 -16.61 -6.01
CA GLU A 126 -8.51 -17.08 -5.08
C GLU A 126 -7.97 -17.55 -3.72
N ARG A 127 -6.65 -17.52 -3.50
CA ARG A 127 -5.99 -17.83 -2.23
C ARG A 127 -5.32 -16.60 -1.62
N ASN A 128 -5.56 -15.40 -2.15
CA ASN A 128 -5.12 -14.16 -1.53
C ASN A 128 -5.91 -13.92 -0.24
N THR A 129 -5.38 -14.44 0.87
CA THR A 129 -6.09 -14.47 2.15
C THR A 129 -6.20 -13.09 2.78
N GLU A 130 -5.24 -12.20 2.52
CA GLU A 130 -5.26 -10.80 2.94
C GLU A 130 -6.42 -10.05 2.29
N ALA A 131 -6.61 -10.22 0.96
CA ALA A 131 -7.75 -9.63 0.26
C ALA A 131 -9.08 -10.14 0.79
N MET A 132 -9.20 -11.45 1.06
CA MET A 132 -10.42 -12.02 1.65
C MET A 132 -10.72 -11.43 3.02
N PHE A 133 -9.70 -11.35 3.88
CA PHE A 133 -9.84 -10.84 5.24
C PHE A 133 -10.22 -9.35 5.23
N ASN A 134 -9.51 -8.53 4.46
CA ASN A 134 -9.78 -7.09 4.37
C ASN A 134 -11.17 -6.80 3.80
N MET A 135 -11.58 -7.51 2.74
CA MET A 135 -12.93 -7.38 2.18
C MET A 135 -14.02 -7.83 3.18
N ALA A 136 -13.76 -8.89 3.94
CA ALA A 136 -14.65 -9.34 5.00
C ALA A 136 -14.80 -8.28 6.09
N LEU A 137 -13.71 -7.65 6.52
CA LEU A 137 -13.75 -6.54 7.49
C LEU A 137 -14.54 -5.34 6.95
N LEU A 138 -14.35 -4.99 5.67
CA LEU A 138 -15.10 -3.91 5.04
C LEU A 138 -16.62 -4.17 5.07
N TYR A 139 -17.04 -5.39 4.75
CA TYR A 139 -18.45 -5.81 4.85
C TYR A 139 -18.96 -5.87 6.28
N TYR A 140 -18.16 -6.37 7.22
CA TYR A 140 -18.53 -6.44 8.64
C TYR A 140 -18.80 -5.05 9.24
N ASN A 141 -18.00 -4.05 8.83
CA ASN A 141 -18.13 -2.67 9.32
C ASN A 141 -19.35 -1.94 8.75
N LYS A 142 -19.98 -2.44 7.68
CA LYS A 142 -21.25 -1.93 7.15
C LYS A 142 -22.41 -2.52 7.96
N ARG A 143 -22.51 -2.04 9.21
CA ARG A 143 -23.33 -2.57 10.32
C ARG A 143 -24.83 -2.75 10.05
N ASP A 144 -25.37 -2.11 9.01
CA ASP A 144 -26.82 -2.02 8.81
C ASP A 144 -27.40 -3.09 7.88
N GLU A 145 -26.55 -3.94 7.27
CA GLU A 145 -26.98 -4.99 6.34
C GLU A 145 -26.64 -6.39 6.85
N ARG A 146 -27.64 -7.07 7.45
CA ARG A 146 -27.52 -8.42 8.04
C ARG A 146 -26.93 -9.45 7.07
N GLU A 147 -27.21 -9.30 5.77
CA GLU A 147 -26.70 -10.19 4.72
C GLU A 147 -25.18 -10.04 4.52
N TRP A 148 -24.66 -8.82 4.53
CA TRP A 148 -23.23 -8.55 4.35
C TRP A 148 -22.42 -9.03 5.55
N HIS A 149 -22.99 -8.93 6.75
CA HIS A 149 -22.37 -9.49 7.95
C HIS A 149 -22.24 -11.01 7.87
N LEU A 150 -23.25 -11.72 7.33
CA LEU A 150 -23.16 -13.17 7.19
C LEU A 150 -22.10 -13.58 6.16
N GLU A 151 -22.04 -12.87 5.03
CA GLU A 151 -21.01 -13.10 4.01
C GLU A 151 -19.61 -12.76 4.53
N ALA A 152 -19.45 -11.67 5.29
CA ALA A 152 -18.19 -11.32 5.94
C ALA A 152 -17.68 -12.46 6.83
N VAL A 153 -18.53 -13.04 7.68
CA VAL A 153 -18.14 -14.15 8.55
C VAL A 153 -17.75 -15.39 7.75
N LYS A 154 -18.46 -15.71 6.66
CA LYS A 154 -18.09 -16.82 5.77
C LYS A 154 -16.72 -16.61 5.13
N MET A 155 -16.46 -15.40 4.64
CA MET A 155 -15.17 -15.02 4.05
C MET A 155 -14.04 -15.07 5.07
N MET A 156 -14.27 -14.55 6.29
CA MET A 156 -13.32 -14.59 7.39
C MET A 156 -12.94 -16.03 7.75
N ARG A 157 -13.93 -16.93 7.86
CA ARG A 157 -13.68 -18.36 8.09
C ARG A 157 -12.86 -18.99 6.97
N ARG A 158 -13.14 -18.65 5.71
CA ARG A 158 -12.36 -19.14 4.57
C ARG A 158 -10.91 -18.64 4.62
N ALA A 159 -10.69 -17.36 4.94
CA ALA A 159 -9.35 -16.81 5.11
C ALA A 159 -8.59 -17.52 6.24
N ALA A 160 -9.24 -17.78 7.38
CA ALA A 160 -8.68 -18.51 8.50
C ALA A 160 -8.31 -19.96 8.13
N LEU A 161 -9.18 -20.67 7.40
CA LEU A 161 -8.91 -22.03 6.89
C LEU A 161 -7.71 -22.08 5.93
N LEU A 162 -7.47 -21.00 5.20
CA LEU A 162 -6.31 -20.87 4.31
C LEU A 162 -5.04 -20.38 5.04
N GLY A 163 -5.10 -20.21 6.36
CA GLY A 163 -3.95 -19.88 7.19
C GLY A 163 -3.75 -18.39 7.47
N ASN A 164 -4.74 -17.54 7.22
CA ASN A 164 -4.64 -16.12 7.56
C ASN A 164 -4.69 -15.93 9.09
N SER A 165 -3.59 -15.50 9.68
CA SER A 165 -3.46 -15.33 11.13
C SER A 165 -4.43 -14.30 11.69
N GLN A 166 -4.64 -13.18 11.00
CA GLN A 166 -5.56 -12.13 11.44
C GLN A 166 -7.01 -12.63 11.45
N ALA A 167 -7.41 -13.41 10.45
CA ALA A 167 -8.73 -14.02 10.40
C ALA A 167 -8.92 -15.09 11.49
N ILE A 168 -7.88 -15.86 11.81
CA ILE A 168 -7.91 -16.83 12.92
C ILE A 168 -8.10 -16.10 14.24
N GLU A 169 -7.30 -15.05 14.51
CA GLU A 169 -7.39 -14.24 15.72
C GLU A 169 -8.76 -13.56 15.85
N TYR A 170 -9.31 -13.04 14.75
CA TYR A 170 -10.61 -12.38 14.76
C TYR A 170 -11.77 -13.33 15.12
N LEU A 171 -11.62 -14.63 14.90
CA LEU A 171 -12.66 -15.65 15.12
C LEU A 171 -12.54 -16.38 16.46
N GLN A 172 -11.53 -16.08 17.28
CA GLN A 172 -11.33 -16.64 18.62
C GLN A 172 -12.14 -15.88 19.67
#